data_AF-A0A2R8C8F7-F1
#
_entry.id   AF-A0A2R8C8F7-F1
#
_cell.length_a   1.000
_cell.length_b   1.000
_cell.length_c   1.000
_cell.angle_alpha   90.00
_cell.angle_beta   90.00
_cell.angle_gamma   90.00
#
_symmetry.space_group_name_H-M   'P 1'
#
loop_
_entity.id
_entity.type
_entity.pdbx_description
1 polymer ?
#
loop_
_entity_poly.entity_id
_entity_poly.type
_entity_poly.pdbx_seq_one_letter_code
_entity_poly.pdbx_strand_id
1 'polypeptide(L)'
;MQVKQAILAVTLLAGGATAADAGPDQVSILLGSHHVGATRNFEEFNPGVILTWKEVLWQNRLDVGVGVFRNSYGDASVVATTAFPLVRNQNWGLDLFAALATYPGEGDQFTYSIGDVVPIAGLQARYRNVFVQAIPSGGSSVDATLTYGLTFALD
;
A
#
# COMPACT_ATOMS: atom_id res chain seq x y z
N MET A 1 16.24 32.79 5.36
CA MET A 1 16.15 31.71 6.37
C MET A 1 15.95 30.40 5.62
N GLN A 2 16.93 29.50 5.72
CA GLN A 2 16.92 28.18 5.12
C GLN A 2 16.06 27.25 5.97
N VAL A 3 14.98 26.69 5.42
CA VAL A 3 14.35 25.49 5.99
C VAL A 3 14.86 24.31 5.18
N LYS A 4 16.08 23.90 5.51
CA LYS A 4 16.56 22.54 5.28
C LYS A 4 15.99 21.72 6.43
N GLN A 5 15.02 20.84 6.18
CA GLN A 5 14.75 19.61 6.94
C GLN A 5 13.37 19.04 6.56
N ALA A 6 13.35 18.20 5.52
CA ALA A 6 12.35 17.15 5.33
C ALA A 6 12.91 16.13 4.31
N ILE A 7 14.11 15.62 4.57
CA ILE A 7 14.63 14.43 3.89
C ILE A 7 15.21 13.56 5.00
N LEU A 8 14.35 12.79 5.66
CA LEU A 8 14.81 11.75 6.57
C LEU A 8 13.79 10.61 6.68
N ALA A 9 13.64 9.86 5.59
CA ALA A 9 13.21 8.45 5.61
C ALA A 9 13.40 7.79 4.23
N VAL A 10 14.64 7.79 3.68
CA VAL A 10 14.98 6.96 2.50
C VAL A 10 16.26 6.12 2.75
N THR A 11 16.77 6.08 3.99
CA THR A 11 18.10 5.49 4.27
C THR A 11 18.04 4.05 4.82
N LEU A 12 17.01 3.28 4.48
CA LEU A 12 16.99 1.81 4.71
C LEU A 12 17.29 0.99 3.45
N LEU A 13 17.71 1.64 2.34
CA LEU A 13 18.04 0.99 1.07
C LEU A 13 19.53 0.68 0.86
N ALA A 14 20.39 0.84 1.87
CA ALA A 14 21.85 0.72 1.73
C ALA A 14 22.40 -0.71 1.60
N GLY A 15 21.60 -1.68 1.11
CA GLY A 15 21.95 -3.11 1.11
C GLY A 15 21.65 -3.89 -0.18
N GLY A 16 21.38 -3.26 -1.32
CA GLY A 16 21.09 -3.99 -2.55
C GLY A 16 21.08 -3.10 -3.80
N ALA A 17 22.25 -2.73 -4.29
CA ALA A 17 22.43 -1.90 -5.48
C ALA A 17 22.10 -2.61 -6.82
N THR A 18 21.36 -3.72 -6.82
CA THR A 18 21.14 -4.54 -8.04
C THR A 18 19.70 -4.55 -8.54
N ALA A 19 18.71 -4.25 -7.71
CA ALA A 19 17.29 -4.30 -8.10
C ALA A 19 16.65 -2.92 -8.32
N ALA A 20 17.18 -1.87 -7.68
CA ALA A 20 16.69 -0.51 -7.85
C ALA A 20 17.04 0.09 -9.23
N ASP A 21 18.11 -0.39 -9.89
CA ASP A 21 18.57 0.09 -11.19
C ASP A 21 17.66 -0.34 -12.36
N ALA A 22 16.84 -1.39 -12.19
CA ALA A 22 15.95 -1.90 -13.24
C ALA A 22 14.61 -1.14 -13.33
N GLY A 23 14.34 -0.20 -12.42
CA GLY A 23 13.03 0.45 -12.33
C GLY A 23 11.92 -0.51 -11.86
N PRO A 24 10.69 -0.01 -11.64
CA PRO A 24 9.56 -0.85 -11.24
C PRO A 24 9.10 -1.73 -12.42
N ASP A 25 8.81 -3.00 -12.15
CA ASP A 25 8.32 -3.98 -13.12
C ASP A 25 6.78 -4.14 -13.11
N GLN A 26 6.11 -3.40 -12.23
CA GLN A 26 4.66 -3.44 -12.09
C GLN A 26 4.08 -2.09 -11.68
N VAL A 27 2.93 -1.76 -12.26
CA VAL A 27 2.06 -0.66 -11.81
C VAL A 27 0.74 -1.21 -11.30
N SER A 28 0.27 -0.70 -10.18
CA SER A 28 -1.07 -0.94 -9.65
C SER A 28 -1.88 0.35 -9.62
N ILE A 29 -3.11 0.29 -10.10
CA ILE A 29 -4.09 1.36 -10.05
C ILE A 29 -5.13 1.00 -9.01
N LEU A 30 -5.11 1.67 -7.86
CA LEU A 30 -6.17 1.59 -6.87
C LEU A 30 -7.40 2.31 -7.43
N LEU A 31 -8.56 1.67 -7.39
CA LEU A 31 -9.81 2.24 -7.91
C LEU A 31 -10.73 2.71 -6.79
N GLY A 32 -10.77 1.95 -5.70
CA GLY A 32 -11.70 2.20 -4.64
C GLY A 32 -11.48 1.30 -3.43
N SER A 33 -12.31 1.55 -2.43
CA SER A 33 -12.40 0.75 -1.24
C SER A 33 -13.84 0.60 -0.78
N HIS A 34 -14.07 -0.33 0.13
CA HIS A 34 -15.32 -0.50 0.84
C HIS A 34 -15.05 -0.71 2.33
N HIS A 35 -15.75 0.05 3.18
CA HIS A 35 -15.58 -0.02 4.63
C HIS A 35 -16.69 -0.89 5.24
N VAL A 36 -16.34 -2.11 5.63
CA VAL A 36 -17.26 -3.07 6.22
C VAL A 36 -17.51 -2.71 7.68
N GLY A 37 -18.79 -2.72 8.08
CA GLY A 37 -19.17 -2.38 9.47
C GLY A 37 -18.94 -0.92 9.82
N ALA A 38 -18.90 -0.02 8.84
CA ALA A 38 -18.58 1.37 9.07
C ALA A 38 -19.67 2.08 9.89
N THR A 39 -19.26 2.79 10.94
CA THR A 39 -20.18 3.61 11.77
C THR A 39 -20.37 5.03 11.23
N ARG A 40 -19.59 5.41 10.21
CA ARG A 40 -19.69 6.67 9.47
C ARG A 40 -19.44 6.45 7.98
N ASN A 41 -19.76 7.45 7.17
CA ASN A 41 -19.44 7.42 5.75
C ASN A 41 -17.96 7.74 5.52
N PHE A 42 -17.34 7.00 4.61
CA PHE A 42 -15.98 7.18 4.14
C PHE A 42 -15.99 7.42 2.63
N GLU A 43 -14.98 8.10 2.11
CA GLU A 43 -14.81 8.25 0.66
C GLU A 43 -14.32 6.92 0.06
N GLU A 44 -15.21 6.22 -0.65
CA GLU A 44 -14.94 4.88 -1.20
C GLU A 44 -14.35 4.92 -2.61
N PHE A 45 -14.54 6.03 -3.34
CA PHE A 45 -13.79 6.30 -4.58
C PHE A 45 -12.47 6.97 -4.24
N ASN A 46 -11.43 6.16 -4.06
CA ASN A 46 -10.18 6.61 -3.46
C ASN A 46 -8.96 6.19 -4.32
N PRO A 47 -8.90 6.73 -5.57
CA PRO A 47 -8.00 6.23 -6.59
C PRO A 47 -6.53 6.50 -6.27
N GLY A 48 -5.65 5.66 -6.83
CA GLY A 48 -4.21 5.80 -6.62
C GLY A 48 -3.38 5.02 -7.62
N VAL A 49 -2.07 5.30 -7.61
CA VAL A 49 -1.08 4.63 -8.46
C VAL A 49 0.09 4.21 -7.58
N ILE A 50 0.45 2.93 -7.65
CA ILE A 50 1.58 2.34 -6.92
C ILE A 50 2.51 1.67 -7.93
N LEU A 51 3.79 2.04 -7.89
CA LEU A 51 4.86 1.40 -8.64
C LEU A 51 5.49 0.33 -7.75
N THR A 52 5.73 -0.86 -8.30
CA THR A 52 6.19 -2.03 -7.57
C THR A 52 7.41 -2.65 -8.24
N TRP A 53 8.39 -3.02 -7.43
CA TRP A 53 9.49 -3.90 -7.77
C TRP A 53 9.19 -5.27 -7.15
N LYS A 54 9.07 -6.28 -7.98
CA LYS A 54 8.75 -7.64 -7.53
C LYS A 54 9.99 -8.42 -7.15
N GLU A 55 9.85 -9.26 -6.14
CA GLU A 55 10.88 -10.26 -5.80
C GLU A 55 12.27 -9.64 -5.56
N VAL A 56 12.33 -8.46 -4.94
CA VAL A 56 13.57 -7.67 -4.78
C VAL A 56 14.22 -7.81 -3.40
N LEU A 57 13.46 -8.21 -2.38
CA LEU A 57 13.96 -8.38 -1.01
C LEU A 57 13.69 -9.80 -0.49
N TRP A 58 14.30 -10.13 0.65
CA TRP A 58 14.11 -11.39 1.38
C TRP A 58 14.28 -12.64 0.48
N GLN A 59 15.49 -12.84 -0.05
CA GLN A 59 15.80 -13.97 -0.94
C GLN A 59 14.91 -14.01 -2.20
N ASN A 60 14.66 -12.83 -2.80
CA ASN A 60 13.84 -12.65 -3.98
C ASN A 60 12.40 -13.13 -3.82
N ARG A 61 11.80 -12.88 -2.65
CA ARG A 61 10.42 -13.27 -2.36
C ARG A 61 9.52 -12.10 -2.05
N LEU A 62 10.09 -10.94 -1.73
CA LEU A 62 9.32 -9.82 -1.23
C LEU A 62 9.20 -8.75 -2.32
N ASP A 63 7.96 -8.42 -2.65
CA ASP A 63 7.62 -7.29 -3.50
C ASP A 63 7.65 -6.02 -2.65
N VAL A 64 8.11 -4.91 -3.22
CA VAL A 64 8.13 -3.59 -2.57
C VAL A 64 7.53 -2.58 -3.53
N GLY A 65 6.70 -1.66 -3.04
CA GLY A 65 6.13 -0.62 -3.88
C GLY A 65 6.02 0.72 -3.18
N VAL A 66 5.98 1.79 -3.97
CA VAL A 66 5.71 3.16 -3.50
C VAL A 66 4.66 3.79 -4.40
N GLY A 67 3.82 4.63 -3.82
CA GLY A 67 2.72 5.21 -4.57
C GLY A 67 2.06 6.39 -3.89
N VAL A 68 1.05 6.90 -4.58
CA VAL A 68 0.15 7.93 -4.07
C VAL A 68 -1.28 7.51 -4.32
N PHE A 69 -2.18 7.87 -3.41
CA PHE A 69 -3.60 7.62 -3.54
C PHE A 69 -4.40 8.71 -2.83
N ARG A 70 -5.67 8.85 -3.20
CA ARG A 70 -6.65 9.61 -2.42
C ARG A 70 -7.10 8.73 -1.26
N ASN A 71 -7.04 9.18 -0.02
CA ASN A 71 -7.46 8.40 1.14
C ASN A 71 -8.97 8.54 1.40
N SER A 72 -9.48 7.72 2.32
CA SER A 72 -10.90 7.66 2.67
C SER A 72 -11.46 8.92 3.39
N TYR A 73 -10.60 9.89 3.68
CA TYR A 73 -10.93 11.20 4.26
C TYR A 73 -10.94 12.32 3.21
N GLY A 74 -10.53 12.00 1.99
CA GLY A 74 -10.55 12.93 0.86
C GLY A 74 -9.24 13.68 0.62
N ASP A 75 -8.14 13.25 1.25
CA ASP A 75 -6.83 13.87 1.07
C ASP A 75 -5.87 12.99 0.27
N ALA A 76 -4.84 13.60 -0.30
CA ALA A 76 -3.77 12.86 -0.96
C ALA A 76 -2.82 12.22 0.07
N SER A 77 -2.47 10.97 -0.17
CA SER A 77 -1.65 10.14 0.70
C SER A 77 -0.53 9.49 -0.08
N VAL A 78 0.66 9.43 0.54
CA VAL A 78 1.79 8.64 0.06
C VAL A 78 1.74 7.28 0.74
N VAL A 79 2.12 6.23 0.02
CA VAL A 79 2.18 4.87 0.56
C VAL A 79 3.50 4.19 0.19
N ALA A 80 4.07 3.46 1.14
CA ALA A 80 5.07 2.43 0.90
C ALA A 80 4.44 1.07 1.22
N THR A 81 4.65 0.09 0.36
CA THR A 81 3.99 -1.22 0.42
C THR A 81 5.00 -2.34 0.34
N THR A 82 4.63 -3.50 0.87
CA THR A 82 5.32 -4.75 0.65
C THR A 82 4.34 -5.90 0.59
N ALA A 83 4.66 -6.91 -0.21
CA ALA A 83 3.85 -8.13 -0.32
C ALA A 83 4.72 -9.38 -0.36
N PHE A 84 4.34 -10.37 0.43
CA PHE A 84 4.98 -11.68 0.49
C PHE A 84 4.03 -12.75 -0.08
N PRO A 85 4.40 -13.44 -1.16
CA PRO A 85 3.55 -14.42 -1.81
C PRO A 85 3.42 -15.68 -0.93
N LEU A 86 2.19 -16.00 -0.55
CA LEU A 86 1.84 -17.28 0.04
C LEU A 86 1.71 -18.34 -1.05
N VAL A 87 1.07 -17.96 -2.17
CA VAL A 87 0.93 -18.76 -3.38
C VAL A 87 0.75 -17.82 -4.58
N ARG A 88 1.41 -18.11 -5.70
CA ARG A 88 1.32 -17.30 -6.92
C ARG A 88 1.57 -18.18 -8.14
N ASN A 89 0.76 -18.01 -9.18
CA ASN A 89 0.99 -18.59 -10.50
C ASN A 89 0.69 -17.55 -11.59
N GLN A 90 0.61 -17.98 -12.85
CA GLN A 90 0.41 -17.11 -14.00
C GLN A 90 -0.93 -16.35 -13.99
N ASN A 91 -1.97 -16.88 -13.33
CA ASN A 91 -3.33 -16.33 -13.38
C ASN A 91 -3.82 -15.81 -12.03
N TRP A 92 -3.35 -16.35 -10.92
CA TRP A 92 -3.83 -15.95 -9.60
C TRP A 92 -2.74 -16.00 -8.54
N GLY A 93 -2.97 -15.25 -7.45
CA GLY A 93 -2.09 -15.27 -6.29
C GLY A 93 -2.80 -14.82 -5.02
N LEU A 94 -2.20 -15.22 -3.90
CA LEU A 94 -2.55 -14.76 -2.56
C LEU A 94 -1.25 -14.35 -1.86
N ASP A 95 -1.22 -13.12 -1.38
CA ASP A 95 -0.07 -12.52 -0.71
C ASP A 95 -0.46 -12.06 0.70
N LEU A 96 0.49 -12.14 1.64
CA LEU A 96 0.47 -11.28 2.83
C LEU A 96 0.90 -9.89 2.39
N PHE A 97 0.16 -8.86 2.80
CA PHE A 97 0.43 -7.47 2.43
C PHE A 97 0.64 -6.62 3.68
N ALA A 98 1.58 -5.68 3.60
CA ALA A 98 1.75 -4.63 4.59
C ALA A 98 2.09 -3.30 3.92
N ALA A 99 1.74 -2.19 4.58
CA ALA A 99 2.01 -0.86 4.09
C ALA A 99 2.18 0.15 5.21
N LEU A 100 2.84 1.26 4.88
CA LEU A 100 2.87 2.49 5.65
C LEU A 100 2.27 3.58 4.76
N ALA A 101 1.17 4.18 5.20
CA ALA A 101 0.49 5.23 4.47
C ALA A 101 0.39 6.51 5.30
N THR A 102 0.55 7.67 4.67
CA THR A 102 0.34 8.96 5.34
C THR A 102 -1.14 9.34 5.32
N TYR A 103 -1.69 9.81 6.43
CA TYR A 103 -3.05 10.34 6.59
C TYR A 103 -2.94 11.75 7.20
N PRO A 104 -2.65 12.79 6.38
CA PRO A 104 -2.31 14.12 6.88
C PRO A 104 -3.42 14.70 7.77
N GLY A 105 -3.09 15.03 9.02
CA GLY A 105 -4.07 15.56 9.98
C GLY A 105 -5.08 14.56 10.53
N GLU A 106 -5.03 13.30 10.12
CA GLU A 106 -6.01 12.26 10.45
C GLU A 106 -5.36 11.04 11.17
N GLY A 107 -4.08 11.15 11.56
CA GLY A 107 -3.36 10.07 12.24
C GLY A 107 -3.97 9.66 13.59
N ASP A 108 -4.70 10.57 14.25
CA ASP A 108 -5.38 10.33 15.53
C ASP A 108 -6.66 9.49 15.41
N GLN A 109 -7.14 9.28 14.18
CA GLN A 109 -8.30 8.43 13.89
C GLN A 109 -7.97 6.93 13.95
N PHE A 110 -6.69 6.58 14.03
CA PHE A 110 -6.20 5.21 13.95
C PHE A 110 -5.63 4.76 15.30
N THR A 111 -5.94 3.52 15.69
CA THR A 111 -5.42 2.91 16.93
C THR A 111 -3.90 2.84 16.95
N TYR A 112 -3.28 2.67 15.78
CA TYR A 112 -1.85 2.64 15.60
C TYR A 112 -1.45 3.70 14.58
N SER A 113 -0.62 4.65 14.99
CA SER A 113 -0.03 5.66 14.10
C SER A 113 1.25 6.24 14.71
N ILE A 114 2.12 6.78 13.86
CA ILE A 114 3.29 7.59 14.26
C ILE A 114 3.14 8.94 13.57
N GLY A 115 2.56 9.92 14.29
CA GLY A 115 2.05 11.13 13.66
C GLY A 115 0.96 10.76 12.66
N ASP A 116 1.12 11.20 11.41
CA ASP A 116 0.19 10.90 10.33
C ASP A 116 0.49 9.59 9.60
N VAL A 117 1.51 8.83 10.01
CA VAL A 117 1.86 7.55 9.35
C VAL A 117 1.09 6.40 9.99
N VAL A 118 0.28 5.73 9.19
CA VAL A 118 -0.58 4.62 9.60
C VAL A 118 -0.02 3.30 9.04
N PRO A 119 0.31 2.31 9.90
CA PRO A 119 0.62 0.97 9.47
C PRO A 119 -0.65 0.22 9.06
N ILE A 120 -0.57 -0.48 7.94
CA ILE A 120 -1.65 -1.25 7.35
C ILE A 120 -1.12 -2.66 7.09
N ALA A 121 -1.93 -3.69 7.37
CA ALA A 121 -1.59 -5.08 7.04
C ALA A 121 -2.84 -5.86 6.69
N GLY A 122 -2.70 -6.88 5.84
CA GLY A 122 -3.83 -7.68 5.39
C GLY A 122 -3.45 -8.79 4.42
N LEU A 123 -4.47 -9.28 3.72
CA LEU A 123 -4.33 -10.24 2.63
C LEU A 123 -4.59 -9.55 1.30
N GLN A 124 -3.85 -9.94 0.27
CA GLN A 124 -4.08 -9.49 -1.10
C GLN A 124 -4.31 -10.70 -1.99
N ALA A 125 -5.48 -10.77 -2.62
CA ALA A 125 -5.79 -11.73 -3.66
C ALA A 125 -5.65 -11.07 -5.04
N ARG A 126 -5.17 -11.83 -6.01
CA ARG A 126 -5.00 -11.38 -7.40
C ARG A 126 -5.59 -12.41 -8.36
N TYR A 127 -6.27 -11.94 -9.39
CA TYR A 127 -6.68 -12.73 -10.54
C TYR A 127 -6.42 -11.92 -11.82
N ARG A 128 -5.45 -12.36 -12.62
CA ARG A 128 -4.90 -11.63 -13.76
C ARG A 128 -4.54 -10.19 -13.34
N ASN A 129 -5.11 -9.20 -14.01
CA ASN A 129 -4.89 -7.79 -13.73
C ASN A 129 -5.76 -7.25 -12.60
N VAL A 130 -6.61 -8.03 -11.95
CA VAL A 130 -7.45 -7.55 -10.85
C VAL A 130 -6.83 -7.93 -9.52
N PHE A 131 -6.82 -7.00 -8.57
CA PHE A 131 -6.48 -7.29 -7.18
C PHE A 131 -7.58 -6.83 -6.22
N VAL A 132 -7.67 -7.52 -5.09
CA VAL A 132 -8.47 -7.13 -3.93
C VAL A 132 -7.60 -7.32 -2.68
N GLN A 133 -7.61 -6.35 -1.78
CA GLN A 133 -6.98 -6.46 -0.47
C GLN A 133 -8.06 -6.47 0.62
N ALA A 134 -7.90 -7.32 1.60
CA ALA A 134 -8.71 -7.34 2.82
C ALA A 134 -7.83 -6.93 4.00
N ILE A 135 -8.16 -5.80 4.59
CA ILE A 135 -7.42 -5.17 5.69
C ILE A 135 -8.32 -5.22 6.91
N PRO A 136 -8.09 -6.13 7.87
CA PRO A 136 -8.81 -6.09 9.14
C PRO A 136 -8.48 -4.79 9.88
N SER A 137 -9.49 -4.19 10.49
CA SER A 137 -9.34 -3.00 11.32
C SER A 137 -9.43 -3.38 12.79
N GLY A 138 -8.61 -2.73 13.62
CA GLY A 138 -8.65 -2.85 15.09
C GLY A 138 -9.42 -1.72 15.77
N GLY A 139 -10.03 -0.80 15.01
CA GLY A 139 -10.68 0.41 15.52
C GLY A 139 -12.18 0.25 15.78
N SER A 140 -12.80 1.26 16.41
CA SER A 140 -14.23 1.26 16.77
C SER A 140 -15.18 1.67 15.64
N SER A 141 -14.65 2.02 14.46
CA SER A 141 -15.42 2.68 13.40
C SER A 141 -15.53 1.89 12.10
N VAL A 142 -14.72 0.85 11.92
CA VAL A 142 -14.67 -0.03 10.74
C VAL A 142 -14.18 -1.39 11.20
N ASP A 143 -14.83 -2.48 10.76
CA ASP A 143 -14.41 -3.85 11.06
C ASP A 143 -13.30 -4.32 10.11
N ALA A 144 -13.45 -3.99 8.83
CA ALA A 144 -12.45 -4.26 7.79
C ALA A 144 -12.61 -3.29 6.62
N THR A 145 -11.51 -3.04 5.92
CA THR A 145 -11.51 -2.32 4.65
C THR A 145 -11.15 -3.28 3.53
N LEU A 146 -11.99 -3.33 2.50
CA LEU A 146 -11.66 -3.98 1.24
C LEU A 146 -11.16 -2.92 0.28
N THR A 147 -9.98 -3.09 -0.31
CA THR A 147 -9.51 -2.23 -1.40
C THR A 147 -9.45 -3.05 -2.68
N TYR A 148 -9.62 -2.41 -3.83
CA TYR A 148 -9.58 -3.12 -5.10
C TYR A 148 -9.05 -2.25 -6.21
N GLY A 149 -8.48 -2.90 -7.21
CA GLY A 149 -7.90 -2.19 -8.32
C GLY A 149 -7.36 -3.11 -9.40
N LEU A 150 -6.51 -2.51 -10.24
CA LEU A 150 -5.90 -3.16 -11.37
C LEU A 150 -4.38 -3.19 -11.22
N THR A 151 -3.73 -4.19 -11.81
CA THR A 151 -2.29 -4.36 -11.81
C THR A 151 -1.82 -4.74 -13.22
N PHE A 152 -0.74 -4.13 -13.68
CA PHE A 152 -0.15 -4.35 -14.99
C PHE A 152 1.37 -4.52 -14.86
N ALA A 153 1.93 -5.44 -15.64
CA ALA A 153 3.38 -5.51 -15.80
C ALA A 153 3.87 -4.27 -16.56
N LEU A 154 5.08 -3.83 -16.24
CA LEU A 154 5.82 -2.80 -16.95
C LEU A 154 6.97 -3.47 -17.70
N ASP A 155 7.16 -3.08 -18.96
CA ASP A 155 8.22 -3.59 -19.86
C ASP A 155 9.46 -2.69 -19.82
#